data_AF-A0A512BRE3-F1
#
_entry.id   AF-A0A512BRE3-F1
#
_cell.length_a   1.000
_cell.length_b   1.000
_cell.length_c   1.000
_cell.angle_alpha   90.00
_cell.angle_beta   90.00
_cell.angle_gamma   90.00
#
_symmetry.space_group_name_H-M   'P 1'
#
loop_
_entity.id
_entity.type
_entity.pdbx_description
1 polymer ?
#
loop_
_entity_poly.entity_id
_entity_poly.type
_entity_poly.pdbx_seq_one_letter_code
_entity_poly.pdbx_strand_id
1 'polypeptide(L)'
;MKSILGSIGIIPKEKPPIDYNERPPLVLPPKLDLPPPAPSGAEARNGNWPKDPDVAAARKASAEARTPYTSSELYKNSEGKRLSIEEMRAGRNPNNYVTRPGPVGGQADKSVMSPDELRSFRDDNAKLEGDGLERRYLSDPPGGLLKAANGAPVRATADPVLDGDPDSPQAFIRQQNRR
;
A
#
# COMPACT_ATOMS: atom_id res chain seq x y z
N MET A 1 -18.81 27.74 61.05
CA MET A 1 -18.29 28.60 59.96
C MET A 1 -17.22 27.95 59.06
N LYS A 2 -16.66 26.77 59.38
CA LYS A 2 -15.59 26.11 58.59
C LYS A 2 -16.09 25.37 57.34
N SER A 3 -17.34 24.90 57.34
CA SER A 3 -17.92 24.11 56.21
C SER A 3 -18.17 24.92 54.94
N ILE A 4 -18.54 26.20 55.04
CA ILE A 4 -18.84 27.04 53.86
C ILE A 4 -17.55 27.44 53.13
N LEU A 5 -16.50 27.74 53.91
CA LEU A 5 -15.19 28.08 53.36
C LEU A 5 -14.50 26.86 52.73
N GLY A 6 -14.79 25.64 53.22
CA GLY A 6 -14.34 24.39 52.60
C GLY A 6 -15.09 24.02 51.31
N SER A 7 -16.39 24.35 51.19
CA SER A 7 -17.17 24.09 49.96
C SER A 7 -16.79 24.98 48.77
N ILE A 8 -16.19 26.15 49.05
CA ILE A 8 -15.68 27.09 48.04
C ILE A 8 -14.18 26.87 47.72
N GLY A 9 -13.52 25.93 48.42
CA GLY A 9 -12.12 25.57 48.14
C GLY A 9 -11.07 26.51 48.73
N ILE A 10 -11.46 27.47 49.59
CA ILE A 10 -10.53 28.38 50.27
C ILE A 10 -9.73 27.65 51.37
N ILE A 11 -10.34 26.65 52.01
CA ILE A 11 -9.70 25.85 53.05
C ILE A 11 -9.57 24.41 52.55
N PRO A 12 -8.38 23.79 52.60
CA PRO A 12 -8.22 22.38 52.24
C PRO A 12 -9.14 21.53 53.12
N LYS A 13 -10.01 20.76 52.49
CA LYS A 13 -10.96 19.86 53.15
C LYS A 13 -10.19 18.86 54.02
N GLU A 14 -10.54 18.74 55.31
CA GLU A 14 -9.96 17.73 56.19
C GLU A 14 -10.21 16.34 55.59
N LYS A 15 -9.13 15.66 55.18
CA LYS A 15 -9.19 14.31 54.64
C LYS A 15 -9.03 13.33 55.80
N PRO A 16 -9.82 12.24 55.87
CA PRO A 16 -9.59 11.22 56.86
C PRO A 16 -8.17 10.64 56.69
N PRO A 17 -7.47 10.33 57.80
CA PRO A 17 -6.16 9.72 57.73
C PRO A 17 -6.25 8.38 56.97
N ILE A 18 -5.41 8.21 55.96
CA ILE A 18 -5.32 6.97 55.20
C ILE A 18 -4.44 6.02 56.01
N ASP A 19 -4.98 4.87 56.38
CA ASP A 19 -4.25 3.85 57.11
C ASP A 19 -3.40 3.03 56.12
N TYR A 20 -2.11 3.33 56.07
CA TYR A 20 -1.18 2.68 55.15
C TYR A 20 -0.67 1.40 55.78
N ASN A 21 -1.11 0.26 55.26
CA ASN A 21 -0.55 -1.03 55.59
C ASN A 21 0.60 -1.37 54.64
N GLU A 22 1.64 -1.96 55.20
CA GLU A 22 2.76 -2.49 54.43
C GLU A 22 2.31 -3.61 53.49
N ARG A 23 2.87 -3.62 52.28
CA ARG A 23 2.55 -4.62 51.26
C ARG A 23 3.24 -5.94 51.63
N PRO A 24 2.61 -7.09 51.39
CA PRO A 24 3.26 -8.37 51.62
C PRO A 24 4.58 -8.47 50.83
N PRO A 25 5.61 -9.16 51.36
CA PRO A 25 6.90 -9.31 50.69
C PRO A 25 6.76 -10.11 49.40
N LEU A 26 7.63 -9.83 48.42
CA LEU A 26 7.66 -10.54 47.14
C LEU A 26 8.13 -11.99 47.36
N VAL A 27 7.29 -12.97 47.02
CA VAL A 27 7.67 -14.39 47.07
C VAL A 27 8.37 -14.77 45.77
N LEU A 28 9.63 -15.19 45.87
CA LEU A 28 10.38 -15.70 44.74
C LEU A 28 9.94 -17.14 44.39
N PRO A 29 9.84 -17.48 43.10
CA PRO A 29 9.56 -18.85 42.69
C PRO A 29 10.73 -19.79 43.05
N PRO A 30 10.47 -21.08 43.30
CA PRO A 30 11.50 -22.04 43.72
C PRO A 30 12.63 -22.26 42.70
N LYS A 31 12.36 -21.97 41.41
CA LYS A 31 13.34 -22.03 40.34
C LYS A 31 13.29 -20.71 39.58
N LEU A 32 14.47 -20.11 39.39
CA LEU A 32 14.68 -18.89 38.63
C LEU A 32 15.24 -19.18 37.22
N ASP A 33 15.22 -20.45 36.80
CA ASP A 33 15.71 -20.84 35.49
C ASP A 33 14.78 -20.32 34.40
N LEU A 34 15.29 -19.36 33.63
CA LEU A 34 14.63 -18.89 32.43
C LEU A 34 14.73 -19.97 31.34
N PRO A 35 13.68 -20.22 30.56
CA PRO A 35 13.80 -21.06 29.38
C PRO A 35 14.88 -20.49 28.44
N PRO A 36 15.66 -21.35 27.75
CA PRO A 36 16.72 -20.90 26.87
C PRO A 36 16.15 -19.98 25.78
N PRO A 37 16.91 -18.97 25.31
CA PRO A 37 16.46 -18.07 24.27
C PRO A 37 16.12 -18.86 23.01
N ALA A 38 15.03 -18.46 22.34
CA ALA A 38 14.65 -19.09 21.09
C ALA A 38 15.81 -19.01 20.08
N PRO A 39 16.05 -20.07 19.28
CA PRO A 39 17.07 -20.01 18.25
C PRO A 39 16.77 -18.85 17.30
N SER A 40 17.82 -18.15 16.84
CA SER A 40 17.67 -17.01 15.94
C SER A 40 16.82 -17.43 14.71
N GLY A 41 15.76 -16.66 14.44
CA GLY A 41 14.84 -16.94 13.34
C GLY A 41 13.54 -17.66 13.72
N ALA A 42 13.20 -17.76 15.01
CA ALA A 42 11.86 -18.19 15.41
C ALA A 42 10.76 -17.27 14.85
N GLU A 43 11.01 -15.95 14.77
CA GLU A 43 10.12 -14.99 14.12
C GLU A 43 9.99 -15.26 12.62
N ALA A 44 11.08 -15.67 11.96
CA ALA A 44 11.13 -15.97 10.53
C ALA A 44 10.44 -17.29 10.14
N ARG A 45 10.11 -18.15 11.11
CA ARG A 45 9.43 -19.44 10.90
C ARG A 45 7.93 -19.38 11.11
N ASN A 46 7.40 -18.27 11.63
CA ASN A 46 5.96 -18.09 11.77
C ASN A 46 5.37 -17.70 10.40
N GLY A 47 4.73 -18.66 9.73
CA GLY A 47 4.18 -18.50 8.39
C GLY A 47 3.04 -17.46 8.27
N ASN A 48 2.52 -16.97 9.40
CA ASN A 48 1.51 -15.91 9.43
C ASN A 48 2.08 -14.50 9.25
N TRP A 49 3.40 -14.31 9.33
CA TRP A 49 4.02 -12.99 9.12
C TRP A 49 4.48 -12.81 7.68
N PRO A 50 4.28 -11.62 7.08
CA PRO A 50 4.87 -11.28 5.80
C PRO A 50 6.39 -11.42 5.85
N LYS A 51 6.99 -11.98 4.79
CA LYS A 51 8.44 -12.01 4.66
C LYS A 51 8.93 -10.60 4.33
N ASP A 52 9.84 -10.11 5.15
CA ASP A 52 10.53 -8.84 4.92
C ASP A 52 11.32 -8.90 3.59
N PRO A 53 11.05 -7.99 2.62
CA PRO A 53 11.77 -7.94 1.36
C PRO A 53 13.27 -7.69 1.54
N ASP A 54 13.68 -6.93 2.55
CA ASP A 54 15.08 -6.58 2.79
C ASP A 54 15.86 -7.80 3.28
N VAL A 55 15.26 -8.58 4.18
CA VAL A 55 15.84 -9.85 4.65
C VAL A 55 15.91 -10.87 3.52
N ALA A 56 14.90 -10.90 2.64
CA ALA A 56 14.92 -11.76 1.46
C ALA A 56 16.01 -11.37 0.47
N ALA A 57 16.17 -10.06 0.20
CA ALA A 57 17.23 -9.52 -0.64
C ALA A 57 18.62 -9.81 -0.07
N ALA A 58 18.82 -9.59 1.23
CA ALA A 58 20.07 -9.88 1.91
C ALA A 58 20.45 -11.38 1.84
N ARG A 59 19.48 -12.28 2.05
CA ARG A 59 19.70 -13.73 1.90
C ARG A 59 20.08 -14.08 0.46
N LYS A 60 19.36 -13.55 -0.53
CA LYS A 60 19.64 -13.79 -1.95
C LYS A 60 21.06 -13.32 -2.32
N ALA A 61 21.44 -12.10 -1.94
CA ALA A 61 22.78 -11.56 -2.16
C ALA A 61 23.87 -12.43 -1.50
N SER A 62 23.65 -12.89 -0.27
CA SER A 62 24.60 -13.78 0.42
C SER A 62 24.76 -15.14 -0.27
N ALA A 63 23.68 -15.68 -0.85
CA ALA A 63 23.70 -16.93 -1.59
C ALA A 63 24.41 -16.76 -2.95
N GLU A 64 24.13 -15.66 -3.66
CA GLU A 64 24.80 -15.31 -4.91
C GLU A 64 26.31 -15.09 -4.69
N ALA A 65 26.70 -14.40 -3.62
CA ALA A 65 28.11 -14.18 -3.29
C ALA A 65 28.88 -15.49 -2.96
N ARG A 66 28.17 -16.51 -2.45
CA ARG A 66 28.75 -17.84 -2.18
C ARG A 66 28.77 -18.75 -3.42
N THR A 67 28.06 -18.37 -4.47
CA THR A 67 27.93 -19.19 -5.68
C THR A 67 29.19 -19.01 -6.55
N PRO A 68 29.92 -20.07 -6.90
CA PRO A 68 31.10 -19.94 -7.75
C PRO A 68 30.70 -19.43 -9.14
N TYR A 69 31.58 -18.63 -9.76
CA TYR A 69 31.30 -17.93 -11.02
C TYR A 69 30.76 -18.86 -12.11
N THR A 70 31.31 -20.08 -12.24
CA THR A 70 30.89 -21.11 -13.22
C THR A 70 29.47 -21.64 -13.03
N SER A 71 28.88 -21.42 -11.86
CA SER A 71 27.50 -21.81 -11.54
C SER A 71 26.56 -20.61 -11.41
N SER A 72 27.07 -19.40 -11.60
CA SER A 72 26.27 -18.17 -11.57
C SER A 72 25.28 -18.15 -12.74
N GLU A 73 24.13 -17.51 -12.52
CA GLU A 73 23.13 -17.32 -13.57
C GLU A 73 23.70 -16.53 -14.76
N LEU A 74 24.56 -15.54 -14.47
CA LEU A 74 25.23 -14.77 -15.51
C LEU A 74 26.10 -15.67 -16.39
N TYR A 75 26.89 -16.57 -15.81
CA TYR A 75 27.71 -17.53 -16.56
C TYR A 75 26.85 -18.50 -17.38
N LYS A 76 25.75 -19.02 -16.83
CA LYS A 76 24.81 -19.88 -17.56
C LYS A 76 24.19 -19.19 -18.77
N ASN A 77 23.96 -17.88 -18.66
CA ASN A 77 23.32 -17.08 -19.71
C ASN A 77 24.32 -16.49 -20.72
N SER A 78 25.58 -16.26 -20.32
CA SER A 78 26.59 -15.59 -21.14
C SER A 78 27.49 -16.56 -21.89
N GLU A 79 27.90 -17.66 -21.26
CA GLU A 79 28.65 -18.69 -21.96
C GLU A 79 27.66 -19.38 -22.88
N GLY A 80 27.80 -19.14 -24.18
CA GLY A 80 27.09 -19.83 -25.26
C GLY A 80 27.44 -21.31 -25.31
N LYS A 81 27.36 -22.01 -24.18
CA LYS A 81 27.55 -23.44 -24.05
C LYS A 81 26.52 -24.08 -24.95
N ARG A 82 27.01 -24.76 -25.98
CA ARG A 82 26.16 -25.48 -26.92
C ARG A 82 25.34 -26.48 -26.12
N LEU A 83 24.02 -26.36 -26.22
CA LEU A 83 23.09 -27.30 -25.57
C LEU A 83 23.47 -28.72 -25.98
N SER A 84 23.55 -29.61 -25.00
CA SER A 84 23.71 -31.03 -25.28
C SER A 84 22.50 -31.56 -26.05
N ILE A 85 22.69 -32.68 -26.75
CA ILE A 85 21.61 -33.33 -27.49
C ILE A 85 20.44 -33.71 -26.55
N GLU A 86 20.74 -34.06 -25.31
CA GLU A 86 19.76 -34.41 -24.28
C GLU A 86 18.97 -33.18 -23.82
N GLU A 87 19.62 -32.04 -23.55
CA GLU A 87 18.95 -30.79 -23.20
C GLU A 87 18.08 -30.27 -24.35
N MET A 88 18.57 -30.36 -25.60
CA MET A 88 17.76 -30.01 -26.78
C MET A 88 16.53 -30.89 -26.94
N ARG A 89 16.63 -32.19 -26.60
CA ARG A 89 15.49 -33.10 -26.61
C ARG A 89 14.53 -32.82 -25.45
N ALA A 90 15.03 -32.50 -24.26
CA ALA A 90 14.22 -32.18 -23.09
C ALA A 90 13.38 -30.91 -23.29
N GLY A 91 13.93 -29.89 -23.98
CA GLY A 91 13.19 -28.68 -24.34
C GLY A 91 12.17 -28.85 -25.48
N ARG A 92 12.20 -29.98 -26.20
CA ARG A 92 11.26 -30.25 -27.28
C ARG A 92 9.95 -30.77 -26.69
N ASN A 93 8.92 -29.93 -26.66
CA ASN A 93 7.57 -30.35 -26.31
C ASN A 93 7.05 -31.35 -27.38
N PRO A 94 6.78 -32.63 -27.01
CA PRO A 94 6.32 -33.65 -27.96
C PRO A 94 4.95 -33.34 -28.55
N ASN A 95 4.17 -32.45 -27.95
CA ASN A 95 2.85 -32.05 -28.44
C ASN A 95 2.89 -30.77 -29.30
N ASN A 96 4.04 -30.10 -29.43
CA ASN A 96 4.18 -28.90 -30.23
C ASN A 96 4.72 -29.23 -31.62
N TYR A 97 3.93 -29.97 -32.40
CA TYR A 97 4.19 -30.16 -33.83
C TYR A 97 3.71 -28.91 -34.58
N VAL A 98 4.64 -28.05 -34.95
CA VAL A 98 4.35 -26.91 -35.84
C VAL A 98 4.12 -27.46 -37.25
N THR A 99 2.86 -27.73 -37.60
CA THR A 99 2.44 -28.29 -38.90
C THR A 99 2.65 -27.30 -40.06
N ARG A 100 2.89 -26.02 -39.75
CA ARG A 100 3.10 -24.97 -40.74
C ARG A 100 4.04 -23.92 -40.15
N PRO A 101 5.13 -23.53 -40.83
CA PRO A 101 6.04 -22.51 -40.31
C PRO A 101 5.23 -21.24 -40.02
N GLY A 102 5.19 -20.86 -38.75
CA GLY A 102 4.60 -19.58 -38.32
C GLY A 102 5.46 -18.42 -38.81
N PRO A 103 4.96 -17.17 -38.72
CA PRO A 103 5.76 -15.99 -39.00
C PRO A 103 7.02 -16.01 -38.12
N VAL A 104 8.16 -15.63 -38.70
CA VAL A 104 9.47 -15.58 -38.03
C VAL A 104 9.94 -14.13 -37.97
N GLY A 105 10.68 -13.76 -36.92
CA GLY A 105 11.15 -12.37 -36.72
C GLY A 105 10.08 -11.46 -36.15
N GLY A 106 10.13 -10.16 -36.46
CA GLY A 106 9.23 -9.14 -35.88
C GLY A 106 7.74 -9.31 -36.21
N GLN A 107 7.39 -10.26 -37.08
CA GLN A 107 6.01 -10.67 -37.36
C GLN A 107 5.49 -11.74 -36.38
N ALA A 108 6.39 -12.35 -35.59
CA ALA A 108 6.07 -13.22 -34.46
C ALA A 108 5.98 -12.45 -33.13
N ASP A 109 6.48 -11.21 -33.10
CA ASP A 109 6.37 -10.32 -31.96
C ASP A 109 4.91 -9.91 -31.79
N LYS A 110 4.21 -10.64 -30.90
CA LYS A 110 2.82 -10.36 -30.50
C LYS A 110 2.63 -8.99 -29.86
N SER A 111 3.71 -8.25 -29.61
CA SER A 111 3.72 -6.85 -29.19
C SER A 111 3.39 -5.89 -30.33
N VAL A 112 3.56 -6.29 -31.59
CA VAL A 112 3.26 -5.48 -32.78
C VAL A 112 2.11 -6.14 -33.54
N MET A 113 0.91 -5.58 -33.40
CA MET A 113 -0.25 -6.03 -34.17
C MET A 113 -0.05 -5.71 -35.65
N SER A 114 -0.45 -6.63 -36.53
CA SER A 114 -0.48 -6.37 -37.97
C SER A 114 -1.52 -5.30 -38.31
N PRO A 115 -1.37 -4.57 -39.43
CA PRO A 115 -2.35 -3.56 -39.84
C PRO A 115 -3.79 -4.07 -39.95
N ASP A 116 -4.00 -5.34 -40.33
CA ASP A 116 -5.34 -5.94 -40.41
C ASP A 116 -5.90 -6.31 -39.03
N GLU A 117 -5.05 -6.79 -38.10
CA GLU A 117 -5.48 -6.99 -36.71
C GLU A 117 -5.86 -5.65 -36.05
N LEU A 118 -5.08 -4.59 -36.25
CA LEU A 118 -5.40 -3.25 -35.73
C LEU A 118 -6.75 -2.73 -36.25
N ARG A 119 -7.09 -3.01 -37.52
CA ARG A 119 -8.39 -2.64 -38.09
C ARG A 119 -9.53 -3.46 -37.49
N SER A 120 -9.29 -4.72 -37.13
CA SER A 120 -10.30 -5.56 -36.48
C SER A 120 -10.67 -5.09 -35.07
N PHE A 121 -9.75 -4.41 -34.38
CA PHE A 121 -10.00 -3.79 -33.07
C PHE A 121 -10.63 -2.39 -33.16
N ARG A 122 -10.78 -1.83 -34.36
CA ARG A 122 -11.38 -0.51 -34.53
C ARG A 122 -12.90 -0.62 -34.47
N ASP A 123 -13.48 -0.22 -33.35
CA ASP A 123 -14.91 0.05 -33.26
C ASP A 123 -15.21 1.43 -33.84
N ASP A 124 -15.80 1.48 -35.04
CA ASP A 124 -16.22 2.72 -35.71
C ASP A 124 -17.36 3.46 -34.96
N ASN A 125 -17.90 2.86 -33.89
CA ASN A 125 -18.97 3.40 -33.05
C ASN A 125 -18.54 3.65 -31.59
N ALA A 126 -17.23 3.69 -31.30
CA ALA A 126 -16.74 4.04 -29.97
C ALA A 126 -17.08 5.50 -29.63
N LYS A 127 -18.28 5.71 -29.06
CA LYS A 127 -18.61 6.95 -28.37
C LYS A 127 -17.75 6.98 -27.12
N LEU A 128 -16.89 7.98 -27.01
CA LEU A 128 -16.20 8.32 -25.76
C LEU A 128 -17.28 8.71 -24.75
N GLU A 129 -17.85 7.73 -24.05
CA GLU A 129 -18.63 8.00 -22.85
C GLU A 129 -17.65 8.63 -21.85
N GLY A 130 -17.79 9.94 -21.65
CA GLY A 130 -16.95 10.67 -20.70
C GLY A 130 -17.03 9.95 -19.35
N ASP A 131 -15.87 9.54 -18.84
CA ASP A 131 -15.66 8.65 -17.68
C ASP A 131 -16.15 9.25 -16.33
N GLY A 132 -17.01 10.27 -16.36
CA GLY A 132 -17.41 11.06 -15.19
C GLY A 132 -16.24 11.84 -14.57
N LEU A 133 -15.03 11.73 -15.15
CA LEU A 133 -13.80 12.40 -14.73
C LEU A 133 -13.61 13.77 -15.38
N GLU A 134 -14.63 14.28 -16.05
CA GLU A 134 -14.60 15.60 -16.65
C GLU A 134 -14.51 16.69 -15.57
N ARG A 135 -13.54 17.59 -15.75
CA ARG A 135 -13.29 18.75 -14.89
C ARG A 135 -13.84 20.00 -15.56
N ARG A 136 -14.44 20.90 -14.77
CA ARG A 136 -14.87 22.22 -15.29
C ARG A 136 -13.69 23.17 -15.50
N TYR A 137 -12.71 23.11 -14.60
CA TYR A 137 -11.46 23.86 -14.67
C TYR A 137 -10.29 22.96 -14.28
N LEU A 138 -9.07 23.30 -14.73
CA LEU A 138 -7.88 22.50 -14.46
C LEU A 138 -7.52 22.47 -12.95
N SER A 139 -7.92 23.50 -12.22
CA SER A 139 -7.78 23.61 -10.76
C SER A 139 -8.79 22.76 -9.98
N ASP A 140 -9.93 22.42 -10.57
CA ASP A 140 -11.01 21.75 -9.87
C ASP A 140 -10.87 20.23 -9.95
N PRO A 141 -11.21 19.48 -8.88
CA PRO A 141 -11.30 18.04 -8.96
C PRO A 141 -12.41 17.63 -9.94
N PRO A 142 -12.29 16.46 -10.57
CA PRO A 142 -13.29 15.98 -11.52
C PRO A 142 -14.65 15.76 -10.85
N GLY A 143 -15.73 16.09 -11.56
CA GLY A 143 -17.08 16.15 -10.98
C GLY A 143 -17.55 14.83 -10.37
N GLY A 144 -17.19 13.69 -10.95
CA GLY A 144 -17.51 12.37 -10.44
C GLY A 144 -16.95 12.09 -9.03
N LEU A 145 -15.83 12.71 -8.66
CA LEU A 145 -15.20 12.53 -7.34
C LEU A 145 -15.83 13.39 -6.23
N LEU A 146 -16.63 14.40 -6.59
CA LEU A 146 -17.37 15.20 -5.62
C LEU A 146 -18.64 14.49 -5.13
N LYS A 147 -19.08 13.44 -5.83
CA LYS A 147 -20.21 12.62 -5.39
C LYS A 147 -19.75 11.69 -4.28
N ALA A 148 -20.40 11.77 -3.12
CA ALA A 148 -20.15 10.84 -2.02
C ALA A 148 -20.36 9.39 -2.50
N ALA A 149 -19.55 8.47 -1.98
CA ALA A 149 -19.70 7.05 -2.26
C ALA A 149 -21.15 6.60 -1.98
N ASN A 150 -21.70 5.74 -2.85
CA ASN A 150 -23.11 5.34 -2.82
C ASN A 150 -23.58 5.01 -1.39
N GLY A 151 -24.42 5.89 -0.82
CA GLY A 151 -25.04 5.70 0.50
C GLY A 151 -24.34 6.37 1.69
N ALA A 152 -23.23 7.09 1.50
CA ALA A 152 -22.60 7.82 2.61
C ALA A 152 -23.42 9.10 2.99
N PRO A 153 -23.79 9.30 4.27
CA PRO A 153 -24.55 10.47 4.68
C PRO A 153 -23.68 11.73 4.59
N VAL A 154 -24.01 12.62 3.66
CA VAL A 154 -23.36 13.93 3.53
C VAL A 154 -23.93 14.86 4.60
N ARG A 155 -23.11 15.25 5.58
CA ARG A 155 -23.46 16.34 6.48
C ARG A 155 -23.32 17.65 5.70
N ALA A 156 -24.43 18.32 5.42
CA ALA A 156 -24.41 19.65 4.83
C ALA A 156 -23.77 20.62 5.84
N THR A 157 -22.50 20.92 5.67
CA THR A 157 -21.97 22.21 6.13
C THR A 157 -22.57 23.23 5.19
N ALA A 158 -23.47 24.07 5.71
CA ALA A 158 -24.00 25.17 4.92
C ALA A 158 -22.84 26.13 4.63
N ASP A 159 -22.35 26.09 3.38
CA ASP A 159 -21.40 27.07 2.91
C ASP A 159 -22.03 28.47 3.02
N PRO A 160 -21.27 29.50 3.40
CA PRO A 160 -21.80 30.85 3.50
C PRO A 160 -22.31 31.28 2.13
N VAL A 161 -23.60 31.62 2.06
CA VAL A 161 -24.22 32.17 0.84
C VAL A 161 -23.47 33.46 0.49
N LEU A 162 -22.80 33.47 -0.65
CA LEU A 162 -22.10 34.65 -1.17
C LEU A 162 -23.14 35.66 -1.65
N ASP A 163 -23.19 36.84 -1.01
CA ASP A 163 -24.09 37.92 -1.38
C ASP A 163 -23.36 38.87 -2.35
N GLY A 164 -23.49 38.60 -3.65
CA GLY A 164 -22.95 39.42 -4.74
C GLY A 164 -21.71 38.84 -5.45
N ASP A 165 -21.17 39.64 -6.38
CA ASP A 165 -20.04 39.30 -7.25
C ASP A 165 -18.72 39.22 -6.42
N PRO A 166 -18.04 38.05 -6.38
CA PRO A 166 -16.88 37.81 -5.52
C PRO A 166 -15.65 38.68 -5.86
N ASP A 167 -15.55 39.14 -7.11
CA ASP A 167 -14.45 40.00 -7.56
C ASP A 167 -14.75 41.49 -7.37
N SER A 168 -15.93 41.83 -6.84
CA SER A 168 -16.27 43.21 -6.55
C SER A 168 -15.74 43.63 -5.16
N PRO A 169 -14.90 44.68 -5.07
CA PRO A 169 -14.37 45.16 -3.79
C PRO A 169 -15.49 45.66 -2.86
N GLN A 170 -16.63 46.07 -3.43
CA GLN A 170 -17.81 46.51 -2.69
C GLN A 170 -18.56 45.36 -1.99
N ALA A 171 -18.55 44.15 -2.54
CA ALA A 171 -19.14 42.98 -1.88
C ALA A 171 -18.31 42.57 -0.66
N PHE A 172 -16.98 42.59 -0.77
CA PHE A 172 -16.06 42.27 0.33
C PHE A 172 -16.22 43.21 1.53
N ILE A 173 -16.32 44.52 1.28
CA ILE A 173 -16.51 45.53 2.33
C ILE A 173 -17.86 45.32 3.05
N ARG A 174 -18.94 45.03 2.31
CA ARG A 174 -20.25 44.74 2.90
C ARG A 174 -20.25 43.47 3.73
N GLN A 175 -19.52 42.44 3.30
CA GLN A 175 -19.36 41.19 4.03
C GLN A 175 -18.58 41.39 5.34
N GLN A 176 -17.52 42.21 5.34
CA GLN A 176 -16.78 42.53 6.57
C GLN A 176 -17.63 43.32 7.57
N ASN A 177 -18.45 44.26 7.10
CA ASN A 177 -19.31 45.06 7.99
C ASN A 177 -20.49 44.29 8.59
N ARG A 178 -20.85 43.12 8.05
CA ARG A 178 -21.93 42.26 8.57
C ARG A 178 -21.43 41.23 9.60
N ARG A 179 -20.12 41.14 9.81
CA ARG A 179 -19.50 40.15 10.70
C ARG A 179 -19.47 40.61 12.15
#